data_AF-A0AAC9WGM9-F1
#
_entry.id   AF-A0AAC9WGM9-F1
#
_cell.length_a   1.000
_cell.length_b   1.000
_cell.length_c   1.000
_cell.angle_alpha   90.00
_cell.angle_beta   90.00
_cell.angle_gamma   90.00
#
_symmetry.space_group_name_H-M   'P 1'
#
loop_
_entity.id
_entity.type
_entity.pdbx_description
1 polymer ?
#
loop_
_entity_poly.entity_id
_entity_poly.type
_entity_poly.pdbx_seq_one_letter_code
_entity_poly.pdbx_strand_id
1 'polypeptide(L)'
;MVVARKKYNPIENHGQQQEKTIKKKKLKRSYRFEKIVLSMGIITVLSLSLMLLTRFATVTEVRHRVNHLNKQLEQLETQKEHLRIEVEKVSKSRWIEREAMERLSMQYPLPEQVVYIHVDPTEIAKLSHQLQYGEEQLDAQNGSGNIFGETLNRFLGLFRI
;
A
#
# COMPACT_ATOMS: atom_id res chain seq x y z
N MET A 1 -13.09 48.50 -117.90
CA MET A 1 -12.22 49.34 -117.04
C MET A 1 -11.62 48.46 -115.96
N VAL A 2 -10.31 48.55 -115.84
CA VAL A 2 -9.41 47.63 -115.11
C VAL A 2 -9.64 47.68 -113.60
N VAL A 3 -9.61 46.50 -112.98
CA VAL A 3 -9.67 46.29 -111.53
C VAL A 3 -8.30 46.58 -110.90
N ALA A 4 -8.26 47.35 -109.82
CA ALA A 4 -7.15 47.34 -108.87
C ALA A 4 -7.70 47.11 -107.46
N ARG A 5 -7.88 45.84 -107.06
CA ARG A 5 -8.06 45.47 -105.65
C ARG A 5 -6.70 45.13 -105.08
N LYS A 6 -6.24 45.94 -104.12
CA LYS A 6 -5.04 45.71 -103.31
C LYS A 6 -5.21 44.38 -102.55
N LYS A 7 -4.28 43.46 -102.75
CA LYS A 7 -4.16 42.23 -101.97
C LYS A 7 -3.72 42.60 -100.55
N TYR A 8 -4.53 42.26 -99.57
CA TYR A 8 -4.11 42.15 -98.17
C TYR A 8 -4.10 40.67 -97.85
N ASN A 9 -2.91 40.13 -97.56
CA ASN A 9 -2.77 38.81 -96.97
C ASN A 9 -3.18 38.92 -95.50
N PRO A 10 -4.20 38.18 -95.03
CA PRO A 10 -4.35 37.97 -93.60
C PRO A 10 -3.16 37.11 -93.14
N ILE A 11 -2.50 37.53 -92.07
CA ILE A 11 -1.48 36.70 -91.41
C ILE A 11 -2.23 35.53 -90.77
N GLU A 12 -2.21 34.37 -91.43
CA GLU A 12 -2.57 33.09 -90.83
C GLU A 12 -1.45 32.66 -89.88
N ASN A 13 -1.56 33.04 -88.60
CA ASN A 13 -0.94 32.22 -87.56
C ASN A 13 -1.87 31.05 -87.28
N HIS A 14 -1.48 29.90 -87.80
CA HIS A 14 -2.01 28.60 -87.41
C HIS A 14 -1.71 28.37 -85.93
N GLY A 15 -2.75 28.49 -85.10
CA GLY A 15 -2.73 28.15 -83.70
C GLY A 15 -4.17 27.93 -83.27
N GLN A 16 -4.62 26.70 -83.46
CA GLN A 16 -6.00 26.26 -83.35
C GLN A 16 -6.73 26.84 -82.12
N GLN A 17 -7.91 27.39 -82.39
CA GLN A 17 -8.99 27.49 -81.44
C GLN A 17 -9.18 26.14 -80.74
N GLN A 18 -8.89 26.09 -79.45
CA GLN A 18 -9.69 25.31 -78.52
C GLN A 18 -9.99 26.21 -77.35
N GLU A 19 -11.06 26.99 -77.48
CA GLU A 19 -11.82 27.46 -76.33
C GLU A 19 -12.33 26.20 -75.63
N LYS A 20 -11.48 25.63 -74.77
CA LYS A 20 -11.85 24.55 -73.88
C LYS A 20 -12.87 25.15 -72.95
N THR A 21 -14.14 24.94 -73.26
CA THR A 21 -15.23 25.10 -72.32
C THR A 21 -14.86 24.25 -71.11
N ILE A 22 -14.27 24.88 -70.09
CA ILE A 22 -13.98 24.27 -68.81
C ILE A 22 -15.37 24.04 -68.21
N LYS A 23 -15.99 22.91 -68.57
CA LYS A 23 -17.15 22.39 -67.87
C LYS A 23 -16.67 22.17 -66.44
N LYS A 24 -16.91 23.15 -65.58
CA LYS A 24 -16.72 23.05 -64.12
C LYS A 24 -17.53 21.84 -63.69
N LYS A 25 -16.86 20.71 -63.55
CA LYS A 25 -17.45 19.46 -63.08
C LYS A 25 -17.86 19.76 -61.64
N LYS A 26 -19.14 20.10 -61.44
CA LYS A 26 -19.68 20.34 -60.09
C LYS A 26 -19.36 19.08 -59.31
N LEU A 27 -18.44 19.17 -58.34
CA LEU A 27 -18.16 18.07 -57.44
C LEU A 27 -19.50 17.74 -56.78
N LYS A 28 -20.08 16.60 -57.14
CA LYS A 28 -21.23 16.07 -56.41
C LYS A 28 -20.68 15.74 -55.02
N ARG A 29 -20.82 16.69 -54.09
CA ARG A 29 -20.42 16.57 -52.69
C ARG A 29 -21.08 15.29 -52.16
N SER A 30 -20.31 14.23 -52.03
CA SER A 30 -20.86 12.94 -51.70
C SER A 30 -21.23 12.96 -50.22
N TYR A 31 -22.52 13.09 -49.93
CA TYR A 31 -23.11 12.96 -48.59
C TYR A 31 -22.67 11.68 -47.84
N ARG A 32 -22.10 10.71 -48.55
CA ARG A 32 -21.49 9.50 -48.00
C ARG A 32 -20.35 9.82 -47.01
N PHE A 33 -19.50 10.80 -47.31
CA PHE A 33 -18.42 11.20 -46.41
C PHE A 33 -18.95 11.86 -45.13
N GLU A 34 -19.96 12.74 -45.24
CA GLU A 34 -20.59 13.36 -44.06
C GLU A 34 -21.24 12.31 -43.15
N LYS A 35 -21.89 11.29 -43.72
CA LYS A 35 -22.43 10.16 -42.93
C LYS A 35 -21.34 9.34 -42.24
N ILE A 36 -20.21 9.08 -42.92
CA ILE A 36 -19.08 8.34 -42.34
C ILE A 36 -18.42 9.14 -41.21
N VAL A 37 -18.25 10.45 -41.36
CA VAL A 37 -17.68 11.32 -40.33
C VAL A 37 -18.60 11.37 -39.10
N LEU A 38 -19.92 11.48 -39.30
CA LEU A 38 -20.89 11.45 -38.19
C LEU A 38 -20.86 10.09 -37.46
N SER A 39 -20.81 8.99 -38.21
CA SER A 39 -20.70 7.64 -37.65
C SER A 39 -19.40 7.46 -36.86
N MET A 40 -18.26 7.94 -37.37
CA MET A 40 -16.99 7.90 -36.65
C MET A 40 -17.03 8.75 -35.38
N GLY A 41 -17.66 9.93 -35.41
CA GLY A 41 -17.86 10.75 -34.21
C GLY A 41 -18.59 9.99 -33.10
N ILE A 42 -19.69 9.31 -33.42
CA ILE A 42 -20.45 8.51 -32.46
C ILE A 42 -19.60 7.35 -31.91
N ILE A 43 -18.86 6.66 -32.78
CA ILE A 43 -17.98 5.55 -32.37
C ILE A 43 -16.86 6.06 -31.45
N THR A 44 -16.25 7.20 -31.74
CA THR A 44 -15.17 7.76 -30.90
C THR A 44 -15.67 8.16 -29.52
N VAL A 45 -16.84 8.79 -29.41
CA VAL A 45 -17.45 9.15 -28.12
C VAL A 45 -17.79 7.90 -27.32
N LEU A 46 -18.35 6.87 -27.97
CA LEU A 46 -18.71 5.61 -27.33
C LEU A 46 -17.45 4.84 -26.88
N SER A 47 -16.39 4.84 -27.69
CA SER A 47 -15.12 4.22 -27.32
C SER A 47 -14.45 4.95 -26.17
N LEU A 48 -14.54 6.28 -26.13
CA LEU A 48 -13.98 7.10 -25.05
C LEU A 48 -14.72 6.85 -23.73
N SER A 49 -16.05 6.75 -23.74
CA SER A 49 -16.83 6.44 -22.54
C SER A 49 -16.53 5.04 -22.01
N LEU A 50 -16.39 4.04 -22.88
CA LEU A 50 -15.96 2.68 -22.49
C LEU A 50 -14.54 2.67 -21.90
N MET A 51 -13.62 3.43 -22.50
CA MET A 51 -12.25 3.56 -21.99
C MET A 51 -12.22 4.17 -20.59
N LEU A 52 -13.02 5.20 -20.34
CA LEU A 52 -13.15 5.78 -19.00
C LEU A 52 -13.74 4.77 -18.02
N LEU A 53 -14.83 4.08 -18.40
CA LEU A 53 -15.48 3.09 -17.55
C LEU A 53 -14.53 1.96 -17.12
N THR A 54 -13.73 1.43 -18.05
CA THR A 54 -12.75 0.38 -17.73
C THR A 54 -11.70 0.85 -16.74
N ARG A 55 -11.21 2.11 -16.85
CA ARG A 55 -10.30 2.71 -15.86
C ARG A 55 -10.96 2.87 -14.49
N PHE A 56 -12.20 3.32 -14.44
CA PHE A 56 -12.96 3.42 -13.20
C PHE A 56 -13.23 2.04 -12.58
N ALA A 57 -13.47 1.01 -13.39
CA ALA A 57 -13.64 -0.37 -12.93
C ALA A 57 -12.35 -0.90 -12.29
N THR A 58 -11.18 -0.63 -12.88
CA THR A 58 -9.89 -1.02 -12.27
C THR A 58 -9.66 -0.31 -10.94
N VAL A 59 -9.99 0.99 -10.87
CA VAL A 59 -9.89 1.76 -9.61
C VAL A 59 -10.83 1.19 -8.55
N THR A 60 -12.03 0.79 -8.93
CA THR A 60 -13.03 0.21 -8.03
C THR A 60 -12.61 -1.17 -7.53
N GLU A 61 -12.04 -2.01 -8.39
CA GLU A 61 -11.46 -3.30 -8.02
C GLU A 61 -10.33 -3.12 -6.99
N VAL A 62 -9.39 -2.21 -7.25
CA VAL A 62 -8.31 -1.89 -6.32
C VAL A 62 -8.86 -1.37 -4.99
N ARG A 63 -9.87 -0.50 -5.02
CA ARG A 63 -10.53 0.02 -3.81
C ARG A 63 -11.22 -1.09 -3.02
N HIS A 64 -11.87 -2.05 -3.69
CA HIS A 64 -12.43 -3.24 -3.04
C HIS A 64 -11.36 -4.11 -2.42
N ARG A 65 -10.23 -4.32 -3.11
CA ARG A 65 -9.11 -5.10 -2.59
C ARG A 65 -8.49 -4.47 -1.35
N VAL A 66 -8.28 -3.14 -1.36
CA VAL A 66 -7.81 -2.39 -0.19
C VAL A 66 -8.79 -2.48 0.97
N ASN A 67 -10.09 -2.33 0.71
CA ASN A 67 -11.10 -2.45 1.76
C ASN A 67 -11.17 -3.86 2.35
N HIS A 68 -11.01 -4.89 1.52
CA HIS A 68 -10.93 -6.27 1.98
C HIS A 68 -9.69 -6.51 2.87
N LEU A 69 -8.54 -6.00 2.45
CA LEU A 69 -7.29 -6.09 3.23
C LEU A 69 -7.41 -5.36 4.57
N ASN A 70 -8.00 -4.16 4.60
CA ASN A 70 -8.24 -3.42 5.83
C ASN A 70 -9.17 -4.18 6.78
N LYS A 71 -10.25 -4.79 6.26
CA LYS A 71 -11.13 -5.63 7.08
C LYS A 71 -10.41 -6.85 7.66
N GLN A 72 -9.54 -7.49 6.87
CA GLN A 72 -8.73 -8.60 7.36
C GLN A 72 -7.77 -8.16 8.47
N LEU A 73 -7.18 -6.97 8.33
CA LEU A 73 -6.27 -6.40 9.33
C LEU A 73 -7.00 -6.07 10.63
N GLU A 74 -8.17 -5.44 10.55
CA GLU A 74 -9.05 -5.16 11.69
C GLU A 74 -9.51 -6.45 12.39
N GLN A 75 -9.87 -7.48 11.63
CA GLN A 75 -10.21 -8.79 12.18
C GLN A 75 -9.04 -9.46 12.88
N LEU A 76 -7.82 -9.30 12.36
CA LEU A 76 -6.62 -9.88 12.95
C LEU A 76 -6.21 -9.14 14.23
N GLU A 77 -6.36 -7.82 14.25
CA GLU A 77 -6.11 -6.99 15.42
C GLU A 77 -7.12 -7.30 16.54
N THR A 78 -8.40 -7.43 16.19
CA THR A 78 -9.45 -7.86 17.12
C THR A 78 -9.16 -9.25 17.70
N GLN A 79 -8.71 -10.20 16.87
CA GLN A 79 -8.32 -11.53 17.33
C GLN A 79 -7.12 -11.49 18.27
N LYS A 80 -6.11 -10.67 17.96
CA LYS A 80 -4.95 -10.47 18.82
C LYS A 80 -5.35 -9.90 20.18
N GLU A 81 -6.25 -8.92 20.20
CA GLU A 81 -6.74 -8.32 21.43
C GLU A 81 -7.57 -9.30 22.25
N HIS A 82 -8.47 -10.06 21.62
CA HIS A 82 -9.20 -11.14 22.28
C HIS A 82 -8.26 -12.18 22.88
N LEU A 83 -7.25 -12.63 22.13
CA LEU A 83 -6.27 -13.60 22.60
C LEU A 83 -5.42 -13.03 23.74
N ARG A 84 -5.08 -11.73 23.70
CA ARG A 84 -4.40 -11.05 24.80
C ARG A 84 -5.27 -11.02 26.06
N ILE A 85 -6.56 -10.71 25.93
CA ILE A 85 -7.50 -10.74 27.06
C ILE A 85 -7.60 -12.16 27.63
N GLU A 86 -7.63 -13.18 26.78
CA GLU A 86 -7.67 -14.57 27.19
C GLU A 86 -6.38 -15.00 27.92
N VAL A 87 -5.21 -14.60 27.39
CA VAL A 87 -3.92 -14.80 28.05
C VAL A 87 -3.86 -14.06 29.38
N GLU A 88 -4.32 -12.82 29.47
CA GLU A 88 -4.37 -12.08 30.74
C GLU A 88 -5.33 -12.75 31.75
N LYS A 89 -6.46 -13.28 31.28
CA LYS A 89 -7.42 -14.04 32.10
C LYS A 89 -6.80 -15.33 32.66
N VAL A 90 -5.98 -16.02 31.87
CA VAL A 90 -5.28 -17.24 32.29
C VAL A 90 -4.05 -16.90 33.15
N SER A 91 -3.31 -15.86 32.79
CA SER A 91 -2.01 -15.52 33.39
C SER A 91 -2.13 -14.87 34.77
N LYS A 92 -3.21 -14.15 35.08
CA LYS A 92 -3.13 -13.19 36.19
C LYS A 92 -3.46 -13.73 37.59
N SER A 93 -4.22 -14.82 37.74
CA SER A 93 -4.41 -15.43 39.08
C SER A 93 -5.22 -16.72 39.03
N ARG A 94 -6.34 -16.71 38.30
CA ARG A 94 -7.35 -17.78 38.41
C ARG A 94 -6.85 -19.17 38.02
N TRP A 95 -6.01 -19.28 37.00
CA TRP A 95 -5.48 -20.59 36.61
C TRP A 95 -4.53 -21.14 37.69
N ILE A 96 -3.64 -20.30 38.21
CA ILE A 96 -2.68 -20.65 39.27
C ILE A 96 -3.43 -20.98 40.56
N GLU A 97 -4.41 -20.16 40.96
CA GLU A 97 -5.27 -20.40 42.12
C GLU A 97 -6.04 -21.72 42.00
N ARG A 98 -6.62 -21.99 40.82
CA ARG A 98 -7.34 -23.25 40.59
C ARG A 98 -6.39 -24.44 40.64
N GLU A 99 -5.22 -24.35 40.01
CA GLU A 99 -4.22 -25.41 40.04
C GLU A 99 -3.73 -25.68 41.47
N ALA A 100 -3.54 -24.62 42.26
CA ALA A 100 -3.16 -24.72 43.67
C ALA A 100 -4.26 -25.35 44.54
N MET A 101 -5.52 -24.98 44.33
CA MET A 101 -6.65 -25.57 45.07
C MET A 101 -6.92 -27.02 44.66
N GLU A 102 -6.90 -27.33 43.36
CA GLU A 102 -7.29 -28.64 42.84
C GLU A 102 -6.16 -29.68 42.93
N ARG A 103 -4.93 -29.32 42.57
CA ARG A 103 -3.80 -30.28 42.56
C ARG A 103 -2.98 -30.27 43.84
N LEU A 104 -2.79 -29.09 44.44
CA LEU A 104 -1.97 -28.95 45.65
C LEU A 104 -2.82 -28.93 46.93
N SER A 105 -4.16 -29.01 46.80
CA SER A 105 -5.11 -28.93 47.91
C SER A 105 -4.86 -27.73 48.82
N MET A 106 -4.38 -26.63 48.24
CA MET A 106 -4.19 -25.38 48.97
C MET A 106 -5.56 -24.76 49.28
N GLN A 107 -5.71 -24.23 50.49
CA GLN A 107 -6.89 -23.50 50.92
C GLN A 107 -6.51 -22.08 51.31
N TYR A 108 -7.42 -21.13 51.08
CA TYR A 108 -7.22 -19.77 51.57
C TYR A 108 -7.16 -19.77 53.11
N PRO A 109 -6.22 -19.01 53.72
CA PRO A 109 -6.10 -18.94 55.16
C PRO A 109 -7.32 -18.26 55.78
N LEU A 110 -7.75 -18.76 56.94
CA LEU A 110 -8.79 -18.10 57.74
C LEU A 110 -8.25 -16.78 58.32
N PRO A 111 -9.11 -15.78 58.59
CA PRO A 111 -8.66 -14.49 59.15
C PRO A 111 -7.86 -14.63 60.44
N GLU A 112 -8.16 -15.65 61.24
CA GLU A 112 -7.47 -16.00 62.49
C GLU A 112 -6.08 -16.63 62.30
N GLN A 113 -5.77 -17.13 61.10
CA GLN A 113 -4.48 -17.72 60.74
C GLN A 113 -3.52 -16.69 60.12
N VAL A 114 -3.99 -15.48 59.86
CA VAL A 114 -3.19 -14.40 59.27
C VAL A 114 -2.52 -13.60 60.39
N VAL A 115 -1.20 -13.74 60.50
CA VAL A 115 -0.39 -13.00 61.48
C VAL A 115 0.33 -11.86 60.78
N TYR A 116 0.04 -10.62 61.19
CA TYR A 116 0.75 -9.45 60.73
C TYR A 116 1.99 -9.23 61.60
N ILE A 117 3.17 -9.39 61.00
CA ILE A 117 4.44 -9.13 61.67
C ILE A 117 4.77 -7.65 61.48
N HIS A 118 4.85 -6.90 62.58
CA HIS A 118 5.36 -5.54 62.55
C HIS A 118 6.87 -5.58 62.61
N VAL A 119 7.52 -5.02 61.60
CA VAL A 119 8.99 -5.03 61.49
C VAL A 119 9.48 -3.59 61.51
N ASP A 120 10.52 -3.33 62.29
CA ASP A 120 11.10 -2.00 62.41
C ASP A 120 11.75 -1.58 61.08
N PRO A 121 11.37 -0.42 60.50
CA PRO A 121 11.89 0.02 59.20
C PRO A 121 13.40 0.26 59.21
N THR A 122 13.99 0.58 60.37
CA THR A 122 15.43 0.80 60.51
C THR A 122 16.23 -0.50 60.48
N GLU A 123 15.67 -1.60 60.97
CA GLU A 123 16.28 -2.92 60.88
C GLU A 123 16.22 -3.45 59.44
N ILE A 124 15.10 -3.25 58.75
CA ILE A 124 14.97 -3.60 57.31
C ILE A 124 15.99 -2.84 56.47
N ALA A 125 16.17 -1.54 56.72
CA ALA A 125 17.12 -0.72 55.98
C ALA A 125 18.58 -1.18 56.19
N LYS A 126 18.92 -1.63 57.39
CA LYS A 126 20.25 -2.21 57.68
C LYS A 126 20.42 -3.55 57.00
N LEU A 127 19.39 -4.40 57.03
CA LEU A 127 19.42 -5.76 56.50
C LEU A 127 19.43 -5.77 54.96
N SER A 128 18.64 -4.89 54.31
CA SER A 128 18.65 -4.72 52.86
C SER A 128 20.00 -4.23 52.35
N HIS A 129 20.62 -3.28 53.07
CA HIS A 129 21.97 -2.82 52.77
C HIS A 129 23.00 -3.96 52.95
N GLN A 130 22.88 -4.81 53.98
CA GLN A 130 23.78 -5.96 54.14
C GLN A 130 23.63 -7.03 53.05
N LEU A 131 22.40 -7.34 52.62
CA LEU A 131 22.15 -8.30 51.54
C LEU A 131 22.67 -7.79 50.19
N GLN A 132 22.49 -6.50 49.90
CA GLN A 132 22.96 -5.89 48.66
C GLN A 132 24.49 -5.94 48.53
N TYR A 133 25.23 -5.77 49.63
CA TYR A 133 26.69 -5.92 49.63
C TYR A 133 27.15 -7.39 49.60
N GLY A 134 26.31 -8.33 50.06
CA GLY A 134 26.59 -9.76 49.99
C GLY A 134 26.49 -10.34 48.57
N GLU A 135 25.58 -9.82 47.74
CA GLU A 135 25.44 -10.20 46.33
C GLU A 135 26.56 -9.62 45.45
N GLU A 136 26.99 -8.37 45.70
CA GLU A 136 28.09 -7.73 44.95
C GLU A 136 29.45 -8.46 45.08
N GLN A 137 29.67 -9.18 46.18
CA GLN A 137 30.91 -9.97 46.37
C GLN A 137 30.91 -11.31 45.63
N LEU A 138 29.74 -11.87 45.29
CA LEU A 138 29.64 -13.09 44.49
C LEU A 138 29.81 -12.81 42.99
N ASP A 139 29.35 -11.64 42.52
CA ASP A 139 29.49 -11.24 41.11
C ASP A 139 30.90 -10.72 40.76
N ALA A 140 31.62 -10.13 41.72
CA ALA A 140 32.98 -9.63 41.49
C ALA A 140 34.04 -10.73 41.31
N GLN A 141 33.79 -11.97 41.76
CA GLN A 141 34.73 -13.08 41.58
C GLN A 141 34.52 -13.86 40.26
N ASN A 142 33.33 -13.77 39.63
CA ASN A 142 33.02 -14.48 38.38
C ASN A 142 33.04 -13.59 37.11
N GLY A 143 33.28 -12.28 37.25
CA GLY A 143 33.15 -11.30 36.16
C GLY A 143 34.43 -10.90 35.41
N SER A 144 35.53 -11.67 35.49
CA SER A 144 36.78 -11.33 34.80
C SER A 144 37.18 -12.40 33.77
N GLY A 145 36.46 -12.43 32.66
CA GLY A 145 36.80 -13.25 31.51
C GLY A 145 35.79 -13.10 30.38
N ASN A 146 36.17 -12.39 29.31
CA ASN A 146 35.59 -12.49 27.95
C ASN A 146 34.43 -11.57 27.52
N ILE A 147 34.10 -10.49 28.23
CA ILE A 147 33.05 -9.56 27.74
C ILE A 147 33.50 -8.75 26.51
N PHE A 148 34.79 -8.45 26.37
CA PHE A 148 35.34 -7.74 25.19
C PHE A 148 35.49 -8.61 23.93
N GLY A 149 35.59 -9.94 24.08
CA GLY A 149 35.78 -10.85 22.93
C GLY A 149 34.48 -11.15 22.18
N GLU A 150 33.36 -11.29 22.89
CA GLU A 150 32.07 -11.62 22.26
C GLU A 150 31.43 -10.44 21.53
N THR A 151 31.61 -9.21 22.02
CA THR A 151 31.06 -8.01 21.38
C THR A 151 31.75 -7.73 20.05
N LEU A 152 33.07 -7.89 19.96
CA LEU A 152 33.83 -7.71 18.72
C LEU A 152 33.44 -8.73 17.63
N ASN A 153 33.20 -10.00 17.99
CA ASN A 153 32.77 -11.01 17.02
C ASN A 153 31.36 -10.73 16.45
N ARG A 154 30.47 -10.10 17.21
CA ARG A 154 29.15 -9.67 16.70
C ARG A 154 29.25 -8.45 15.78
N PHE A 155 30.19 -7.53 16.03
CA PHE A 155 30.42 -6.38 15.15
C PHE A 155 31.10 -6.76 13.83
N LEU A 156 32.04 -7.71 13.83
CA LEU A 156 32.68 -8.18 12.59
C LEU A 156 31.74 -8.99 11.68
N GLY A 157 30.69 -9.62 12.23
CA GLY A 157 29.67 -10.31 11.44
C GLY A 157 28.75 -9.39 10.64
N LEU A 158 28.63 -8.11 11.03
CA LEU A 158 27.78 -7.11 10.36
C LEU A 158 28.48 -6.41 9.18
N PHE A 159 29.80 -6.57 9.02
CA PHE A 159 30.59 -5.98 7.93
C PHE A 159 30.95 -6.98 6.81
N ARG A 160 30.36 -8.17 6.82
CA ARG A 160 30.55 -9.18 5.77
C ARG A 160 29.24 -9.41 5.00
N ILE A 161 28.81 -8.38 4.27
CA ILE A 161 28.08 -8.49 3.00
C ILE A 161 28.29 -7.21 2.18
#